data_AF-A0A7C7UR46-F1
#
_entry.id   AF-A0A7C7UR46-F1
#
_cell.length_a   1.000
_cell.length_b   1.000
_cell.length_c   1.000
_cell.angle_alpha   90.00
_cell.angle_beta   90.00
_cell.angle_gamma   90.00
#
_symmetry.space_group_name_H-M   'P 1'
#
loop_
_entity.id
_entity.type
_entity.pdbx_description
1 polymer ?
#
loop_
_entity_poly.entity_id
_entity_poly.type
_entity_poly.pdbx_seq_one_letter_code
_entity_poly.pdbx_strand_id
1 'polypeptide(L)'
;MAQKVSRRTFIGWAVAAAAGLVAACGERLGLVPTAAPRPTPTSSPTPTWLPTRTFVPTDTPQPTATLVVPPTAVPTDTPPPVLSEASPEPNRRAEGPTDTPVPTAASVSRAEVMKIYPRVKSRVVVVRHANACSSVDNIATDVVKQMLDAAIVELTGISDAQEAWQTLFDPTERIAIKVNTISRYTTSVPLAYAVAEKLQASGVVAENIVIFDRDTGELQQPGYTINEDGPGVRCRATRDYREPRDVAGTTQRLSDILLECDALINMPLLKQHGFSGLTFAMKNHYGSIDRPSDIHFDSCAPGIAALNALPEIRDRTRLIIGDVLRMCPVNWDQAVVGNALLMSFDPVAHDYVGMQILTSWLSANGGNPAGITGRAKHLATAAALGLGTDDPANIDWRELTL
;
A
#
# COMPACT_ATOMS: atom_id res chain seq x y z
N MET A 1 29.43 27.20 -18.11
CA MET A 1 28.71 28.38 -17.60
C MET A 1 27.23 28.16 -17.83
N ALA A 2 26.47 27.82 -16.80
CA ALA A 2 25.04 27.52 -16.90
C ALA A 2 24.21 28.77 -16.54
N GLN A 3 23.38 29.22 -17.46
CA GLN A 3 22.51 30.38 -17.29
C GLN A 3 21.24 29.94 -16.52
N LYS A 4 21.00 30.50 -15.34
CA LYS A 4 19.80 30.23 -14.53
C LYS A 4 18.58 30.87 -15.19
N VAL A 5 17.67 30.05 -15.71
CA VAL A 5 16.36 30.49 -16.18
C VAL A 5 15.45 30.76 -14.98
N SER A 6 14.86 31.96 -14.91
CA SER A 6 14.03 32.36 -13.76
C SER A 6 12.62 31.74 -13.83
N ARG A 7 12.00 31.53 -12.66
CA ARG A 7 10.62 31.01 -12.51
C ARG A 7 9.56 31.73 -13.36
N ARG A 8 9.77 33.00 -13.72
CA ARG A 8 8.84 33.76 -14.58
C ARG A 8 8.89 33.30 -16.04
N THR A 9 10.05 32.85 -16.51
CA THR A 9 10.24 32.36 -17.89
C THR A 9 9.61 30.98 -18.09
N PHE A 10 9.61 30.13 -17.06
CA PHE A 10 8.97 28.82 -17.09
C PHE A 10 7.43 28.92 -17.07
N ILE A 11 6.87 29.86 -16.31
CA ILE A 11 5.42 30.13 -16.29
C ILE A 11 4.94 30.69 -17.64
N GLY A 12 5.76 31.50 -18.31
CA GLY A 12 5.46 32.02 -19.65
C GLY A 12 5.30 30.94 -20.72
N TRP A 13 6.07 29.85 -20.63
CA TRP A 13 5.99 28.73 -21.57
C TRP A 13 4.78 27.81 -21.30
N ALA A 14 4.38 27.66 -20.03
CA ALA A 14 3.19 26.89 -19.66
C ALA A 14 1.87 27.59 -20.09
N VAL A 15 1.81 28.93 -20.05
CA VAL A 15 0.62 29.69 -20.48
C VAL A 15 0.51 29.74 -22.01
N ALA A 16 1.63 29.80 -22.74
CA ALA A 16 1.62 29.77 -24.21
C ALA A 16 1.17 28.41 -24.78
N ALA A 17 1.52 27.29 -24.13
CA ALA A 17 1.08 25.96 -24.53
C ALA A 17 -0.43 25.71 -24.29
N ALA A 18 -1.00 26.31 -23.24
CA ALA A 18 -2.43 26.23 -22.95
C ALA A 18 -3.29 27.12 -23.86
N ALA A 19 -2.78 28.28 -24.31
CA ALA A 19 -3.48 29.17 -25.23
C ALA A 19 -3.48 28.66 -26.68
N GLY A 20 -2.41 27.97 -27.11
CA GLY A 20 -2.31 27.39 -28.46
C GLY A 20 -3.27 26.22 -28.73
N LEU A 21 -3.69 25.49 -27.70
CA LEU A 21 -4.63 24.37 -27.85
C LEU A 21 -6.11 24.79 -27.90
N VAL A 22 -6.46 25.97 -27.37
CA VAL A 22 -7.85 26.47 -27.38
C VAL A 22 -8.18 27.24 -28.66
N ALA A 23 -7.19 27.88 -29.30
CA ALA A 23 -7.40 28.57 -30.57
C ALA A 23 -7.59 27.62 -31.76
N ALA A 24 -7.03 26.39 -31.72
CA ALA A 24 -7.12 25.43 -32.82
C ALA A 24 -8.41 24.57 -32.83
N CYS A 25 -9.27 24.67 -31.80
CA CYS A 25 -10.55 23.97 -31.74
C CYS A 25 -11.78 24.88 -31.96
N GLY A 26 -11.63 26.20 -31.98
CA GLY A 26 -12.74 27.16 -32.13
C GLY A 26 -13.19 27.40 -33.58
N GLU A 27 -12.32 27.25 -34.57
CA GLU A 27 -12.65 27.54 -35.99
C GLU A 27 -13.43 26.42 -36.69
N ARG A 28 -13.73 25.31 -36.01
CA ARG A 28 -14.50 24.18 -36.60
C ARG A 28 -15.94 24.03 -36.11
N LEU A 29 -16.45 24.92 -35.25
CA LEU A 29 -17.82 24.78 -34.70
C LEU A 29 -18.66 26.06 -34.63
N GLY A 30 -18.21 27.23 -35.13
CA GLY A 30 -19.10 28.38 -35.37
C GLY A 30 -19.88 28.91 -34.15
N LEU A 31 -19.35 28.78 -32.94
CA LEU A 31 -20.00 29.26 -31.71
C LEU A 31 -19.22 30.46 -31.14
N VAL A 32 -19.81 31.65 -31.26
CA VAL A 32 -19.36 32.87 -30.58
C VAL A 32 -20.08 32.97 -29.22
N PRO A 33 -19.39 33.07 -28.07
CA PRO A 33 -20.04 33.35 -26.80
C PRO A 33 -20.16 34.85 -26.57
N THR A 34 -21.38 35.35 -26.38
CA THR A 34 -21.65 36.70 -25.88
C THR A 34 -21.61 36.68 -24.34
N ALA A 35 -20.70 37.42 -23.73
CA ALA A 35 -20.61 37.56 -22.28
C ALA A 35 -21.45 38.76 -21.79
N ALA A 36 -22.31 38.53 -20.80
CA ALA A 36 -22.93 39.58 -19.99
C ALA A 36 -22.40 39.50 -18.55
N PRO A 37 -22.02 40.62 -17.91
CA PRO A 37 -21.41 40.61 -16.58
C PRO A 37 -22.46 40.46 -15.48
N ARG A 38 -22.17 39.64 -14.46
CA ARG A 38 -22.93 39.57 -13.19
C ARG A 38 -22.20 40.38 -12.11
N PRO A 39 -22.90 41.07 -11.18
CA PRO A 39 -22.27 41.94 -10.21
C PRO A 39 -21.68 41.16 -9.02
N THR A 40 -20.67 41.78 -8.41
CA THR A 40 -19.90 41.37 -7.23
C THR A 40 -20.75 41.27 -5.96
N PRO A 41 -20.50 40.29 -5.07
CA PRO A 41 -21.13 40.24 -3.75
C PRO A 41 -20.38 41.15 -2.75
N THR A 42 -21.15 41.90 -1.98
CA THR A 42 -20.74 42.71 -0.82
C THR A 42 -20.37 41.84 0.38
N SER A 43 -19.36 42.29 1.12
CA SER A 43 -18.75 41.66 2.31
C SER A 43 -19.67 41.58 3.53
N SER A 44 -19.67 40.43 4.23
CA SER A 44 -20.19 40.26 5.60
C SER A 44 -19.05 40.34 6.63
N PRO A 45 -19.31 40.78 7.88
CA PRO A 45 -18.26 41.09 8.85
C PRO A 45 -17.73 39.86 9.61
N THR A 46 -16.46 39.96 10.02
CA THR A 46 -15.65 39.01 10.79
C THR A 46 -16.11 38.87 12.25
N PRO A 47 -16.16 37.65 12.84
CA PRO A 47 -16.35 37.49 14.28
C PRO A 47 -15.02 37.57 15.04
N THR A 48 -15.04 38.29 16.17
CA THR A 48 -13.91 38.49 17.10
C THR A 48 -13.77 37.28 18.04
N TRP A 49 -12.57 36.71 18.14
CA TRP A 49 -12.25 35.63 19.10
C TRP A 49 -11.63 36.19 20.39
N LEU A 50 -12.03 35.62 21.53
CA LEU A 50 -11.46 35.87 22.87
C LEU A 50 -10.12 35.14 23.07
N PRO A 51 -9.20 35.66 23.91
CA PRO A 51 -7.84 35.12 24.04
C PRO A 51 -7.73 33.91 24.99
N THR A 52 -6.85 32.99 24.59
CA THR A 52 -6.45 31.74 25.23
C THR A 52 -5.72 31.94 26.56
N ARG A 53 -6.02 31.12 27.57
CA ARG A 53 -5.24 31.00 28.81
C ARG A 53 -4.00 30.13 28.60
N THR A 54 -2.84 30.65 28.99
CA THR A 54 -1.56 29.96 29.12
C THR A 54 -1.51 29.11 30.39
N PHE A 55 -1.00 27.88 30.30
CA PHE A 55 -0.63 27.05 31.45
C PHE A 55 0.90 27.04 31.62
N VAL A 56 1.34 27.15 32.88
CA VAL A 56 2.74 27.11 33.33
C VAL A 56 3.11 25.65 33.68
N PRO A 57 4.35 25.17 33.46
CA PRO A 57 4.74 23.80 33.79
C PRO A 57 5.07 23.64 35.28
N THR A 58 4.75 22.47 35.85
CA THR A 58 5.12 22.07 37.22
C THR A 58 6.21 21.00 37.18
N ASP A 59 7.14 21.09 38.14
CA ASP A 59 8.38 20.32 38.30
C ASP A 59 8.24 18.80 38.43
N THR A 60 9.24 18.10 37.90
CA THR A 60 9.49 16.65 38.04
C THR A 60 10.44 16.38 39.22
N PRO A 61 10.22 15.35 40.06
CA PRO A 61 11.23 14.91 41.02
C PRO A 61 12.07 13.73 40.48
N GLN A 62 13.39 13.80 40.76
CA GLN A 62 14.40 12.74 40.62
C GLN A 62 14.11 11.52 41.53
N PRO A 63 14.62 10.33 41.18
CA PRO A 63 14.93 9.29 42.16
C PRO A 63 16.45 9.12 42.37
N THR A 64 16.82 9.04 43.65
CA THR A 64 18.12 8.56 44.16
C THR A 64 17.93 7.17 44.75
N ALA A 65 18.89 6.27 44.50
CA ALA A 65 19.59 5.44 45.50
C ALA A 65 19.94 4.03 45.00
N THR A 66 21.24 3.79 44.98
CA THR A 66 22.00 2.54 44.82
C THR A 66 21.93 1.68 46.09
N LEU A 67 21.96 0.34 45.98
CA LEU A 67 22.43 -0.63 47.01
C LEU A 67 22.78 -1.95 46.29
N VAL A 68 24.05 -2.26 46.02
CA VAL A 68 25.04 -3.05 46.81
C VAL A 68 24.73 -4.55 46.94
N VAL A 69 25.65 -5.34 46.37
CA VAL A 69 25.79 -6.80 46.36
C VAL A 69 26.47 -7.31 47.64
N PRO A 70 26.26 -8.59 48.02
CA PRO A 70 27.41 -9.41 48.46
C PRO A 70 27.43 -10.83 47.83
N PRO A 71 28.57 -11.57 47.95
CA PRO A 71 28.94 -12.60 46.97
C PRO A 71 29.00 -14.06 47.51
N THR A 72 29.18 -14.98 46.55
CA THR A 72 29.92 -16.27 46.60
C THR A 72 29.14 -17.56 46.93
N ALA A 73 29.15 -18.55 46.00
CA ALA A 73 29.95 -19.78 46.10
C ALA A 73 29.65 -20.79 44.96
N VAL A 74 30.72 -21.41 44.46
CA VAL A 74 30.76 -22.54 43.50
C VAL A 74 30.63 -23.86 44.30
N PRO A 75 30.12 -24.94 43.69
CA PRO A 75 31.00 -26.10 43.48
C PRO A 75 30.81 -26.80 42.13
N THR A 76 31.97 -27.20 41.59
CA THR A 76 32.21 -28.20 40.55
C THR A 76 31.85 -29.59 41.06
N ASP A 77 31.30 -30.46 40.20
CA ASP A 77 31.69 -31.89 40.20
C ASP A 77 31.24 -32.63 38.93
N THR A 78 32.22 -33.28 38.30
CA THR A 78 32.09 -34.32 37.26
C THR A 78 32.80 -35.56 37.81
N PRO A 79 32.24 -36.77 37.67
CA PRO A 79 33.07 -37.89 37.16
C PRO A 79 32.23 -38.88 36.27
N PRO A 80 32.76 -40.04 35.79
CA PRO A 80 33.21 -40.27 34.41
C PRO A 80 32.50 -41.50 33.75
N PRO A 81 32.91 -42.03 32.56
CA PRO A 81 32.07 -42.89 31.73
C PRO A 81 32.24 -44.39 32.04
N VAL A 82 31.22 -45.18 31.71
CA VAL A 82 31.30 -46.65 31.70
C VAL A 82 30.98 -47.18 30.30
N LEU A 83 31.98 -47.78 29.68
CA LEU A 83 31.86 -48.69 28.54
C LEU A 83 31.45 -50.08 29.07
N SER A 84 30.50 -50.74 28.42
CA SER A 84 30.37 -52.20 28.47
C SER A 84 29.78 -52.71 27.16
N GLU A 85 30.58 -53.48 26.43
CA GLU A 85 30.16 -54.34 25.33
C GLU A 85 29.37 -55.54 25.88
N ALA A 86 28.29 -55.93 25.19
CA ALA A 86 27.81 -57.31 25.11
C ALA A 86 26.84 -57.44 23.91
N SER A 87 27.22 -58.23 22.91
CA SER A 87 26.35 -58.75 21.83
C SER A 87 25.81 -60.15 22.22
N PRO A 88 25.01 -60.82 21.37
CA PRO A 88 23.54 -60.75 21.28
C PRO A 88 22.88 -62.11 21.61
N GLU A 89 21.55 -62.17 21.79
CA GLU A 89 20.71 -63.36 21.47
C GLU A 89 19.20 -63.03 21.52
N PRO A 90 18.33 -63.82 20.86
CA PRO A 90 17.24 -63.28 20.07
C PRO A 90 15.84 -63.43 20.70
N ASN A 91 14.91 -62.67 20.11
CA ASN A 91 13.49 -62.99 19.96
C ASN A 91 12.56 -62.76 21.17
N ARG A 92 11.86 -61.62 21.12
CA ARG A 92 10.40 -61.58 21.31
C ARG A 92 9.85 -60.28 20.73
N ARG A 93 9.13 -60.37 19.60
CA ARG A 93 8.25 -59.31 19.11
C ARG A 93 7.23 -58.97 20.19
N ALA A 94 7.35 -57.79 20.79
CA ALA A 94 6.23 -57.09 21.38
C ALA A 94 5.79 -56.06 20.33
N GLU A 95 4.55 -56.19 19.86
CA GLU A 95 3.90 -55.17 19.04
C GLU A 95 3.83 -53.88 19.88
N GLY A 96 4.63 -52.89 19.51
CA GLY A 96 4.53 -51.54 20.06
C GLY A 96 3.22 -50.89 19.61
N PRO A 97 2.70 -49.92 20.39
CA PRO A 97 1.49 -49.20 19.99
C PRO A 97 1.73 -48.55 18.64
N THR A 98 0.84 -48.83 17.69
CA THR A 98 0.83 -48.24 16.37
C THR A 98 0.81 -46.73 16.54
N ASP A 99 1.94 -46.10 16.24
CA ASP A 99 2.10 -44.65 16.21
C ASP A 99 1.19 -44.15 15.09
N THR A 100 -0.04 -43.84 15.47
CA THR A 100 -1.03 -43.24 14.58
C THR A 100 -0.55 -41.81 14.42
N PRO A 101 -0.12 -41.37 13.22
CA PRO A 101 0.28 -39.99 13.03
C PRO A 101 -0.90 -39.14 13.46
N VAL A 102 -0.70 -38.29 14.48
CA VAL A 102 -1.63 -37.21 14.77
C VAL A 102 -1.84 -36.49 13.44
N PRO A 103 -3.07 -36.31 12.96
CA PRO A 103 -3.29 -35.61 11.71
C PRO A 103 -2.79 -34.18 11.91
N THR A 104 -1.60 -33.88 11.38
CA THR A 104 -1.15 -32.51 11.20
C THR A 104 -2.26 -31.83 10.42
N ALA A 105 -2.91 -30.83 11.01
CA ALA A 105 -3.91 -30.04 10.32
C ALA A 105 -3.29 -29.63 8.98
N ALA A 106 -3.92 -30.01 7.87
CA ALA A 106 -3.39 -29.69 6.56
C ALA A 106 -3.29 -28.16 6.47
N SER A 107 -2.08 -27.63 6.31
CA SER A 107 -1.87 -26.20 6.17
C SER A 107 -2.68 -25.70 4.97
N VAL A 108 -3.41 -24.59 5.16
CA VAL A 108 -4.24 -24.03 4.10
C VAL A 108 -3.31 -23.52 3.00
N SER A 109 -3.52 -23.96 1.76
CA SER A 109 -2.63 -23.56 0.66
C SER A 109 -2.79 -22.08 0.30
N ARG A 110 -1.72 -21.45 -0.21
CA ARG A 110 -1.74 -20.07 -0.76
C ARG A 110 -2.88 -19.84 -1.75
N ALA A 111 -3.09 -20.77 -2.67
CA ALA A 111 -4.13 -20.66 -3.69
C ALA A 111 -5.55 -20.72 -3.11
N GLU A 112 -5.73 -21.38 -1.95
CA GLU A 112 -7.00 -21.44 -1.24
C GLU A 112 -7.31 -20.11 -0.55
N VAL A 113 -6.35 -19.54 0.18
CA VAL A 113 -6.54 -18.26 0.88
C VAL A 113 -6.71 -17.09 -0.08
N MET A 114 -6.03 -17.10 -1.23
CA MET A 114 -6.06 -16.00 -2.22
C MET A 114 -7.26 -16.05 -3.18
N LYS A 115 -8.27 -16.90 -2.95
CA LYS A 115 -9.47 -16.91 -3.79
C LYS A 115 -10.19 -15.57 -3.71
N ILE A 116 -10.64 -15.09 -4.88
CA ILE A 116 -11.47 -13.89 -5.02
C ILE A 116 -12.72 -14.20 -5.86
N TYR A 117 -13.60 -13.22 -6.03
CA TYR A 117 -14.75 -13.32 -6.93
C TYR A 117 -14.32 -13.73 -8.35
N PRO A 118 -15.06 -14.65 -9.03
CA PRO A 118 -16.34 -15.24 -8.63
C PRO A 118 -16.24 -16.55 -7.82
N ARG A 119 -15.04 -17.00 -7.44
CA ARG A 119 -14.88 -18.27 -6.73
C ARG A 119 -15.41 -18.20 -5.29
N VAL A 120 -15.25 -17.05 -4.66
CA VAL A 120 -15.76 -16.69 -3.33
C VAL A 120 -16.15 -15.22 -3.34
N LYS A 121 -16.80 -14.71 -2.28
CA LYS A 121 -16.90 -13.26 -2.11
C LYS A 121 -15.51 -12.65 -1.90
N SER A 122 -15.25 -11.53 -2.54
CA SER A 122 -13.96 -10.85 -2.40
C SER A 122 -13.89 -10.18 -1.03
N ARG A 123 -12.97 -10.64 -0.19
CA ARG A 123 -12.77 -10.08 1.15
C ARG A 123 -11.94 -8.80 1.09
N VAL A 124 -12.43 -7.76 1.76
CA VAL A 124 -11.70 -6.51 1.99
C VAL A 124 -11.73 -6.22 3.49
N VAL A 125 -10.56 -6.18 4.10
CA VAL A 125 -10.42 -5.90 5.54
C VAL A 125 -10.00 -4.45 5.73
N VAL A 126 -10.75 -3.71 6.54
CA VAL A 126 -10.43 -2.36 6.99
C VAL A 126 -10.07 -2.44 8.48
N VAL A 127 -8.83 -2.14 8.83
CA VAL A 127 -8.42 -2.06 10.23
C VAL A 127 -8.27 -0.61 10.61
N ARG A 128 -8.93 -0.18 11.68
CA ARG A 128 -8.83 1.16 12.26
C ARG A 128 -8.13 1.11 13.61
N HIS A 129 -7.29 2.10 13.86
CA HIS A 129 -6.68 2.27 15.17
C HIS A 129 -6.51 3.77 15.47
N ALA A 130 -7.12 4.26 16.56
CA ALA A 130 -7.19 5.70 16.85
C ALA A 130 -5.81 6.37 17.01
N ASN A 131 -4.83 5.62 17.54
CA ASN A 131 -3.46 6.09 17.73
C ASN A 131 -2.50 5.79 16.56
N ALA A 132 -3.00 5.36 15.39
CA ALA A 132 -2.14 5.07 14.24
C ALA A 132 -1.42 6.33 13.73
N CYS A 133 -2.12 7.47 13.74
CA CYS A 133 -1.60 8.78 13.41
C CYS A 133 -1.96 9.79 14.50
N SER A 134 -0.97 10.51 15.01
CA SER A 134 -1.22 11.72 15.82
C SER A 134 -1.35 12.97 14.95
N SER A 135 -0.83 12.91 13.72
CA SER A 135 -1.02 13.90 12.66
C SER A 135 -0.81 13.24 11.29
N VAL A 136 -1.06 13.96 10.20
CA VAL A 136 -0.82 13.48 8.82
C VAL A 136 0.63 13.03 8.59
N ASP A 137 1.58 13.65 9.28
CA ASP A 137 3.01 13.39 9.12
C ASP A 137 3.59 12.47 10.20
N ASN A 138 2.86 12.24 11.30
CA ASN A 138 3.35 11.44 12.43
C ASN A 138 2.56 10.13 12.59
N ILE A 139 3.18 9.05 12.12
CA ILE A 139 2.63 7.69 12.07
C ILE A 139 3.34 6.81 13.10
N ALA A 140 2.57 6.13 13.94
CA ALA A 140 3.09 5.25 14.99
C ALA A 140 3.41 3.85 14.42
N THR A 141 4.70 3.58 14.17
CA THR A 141 5.17 2.32 13.56
C THR A 141 4.69 1.07 14.29
N ASP A 142 4.72 1.05 15.62
CA ASP A 142 4.32 -0.14 16.41
C ASP A 142 2.82 -0.41 16.32
N VAL A 143 2.01 0.65 16.20
CA VAL A 143 0.57 0.53 15.95
C VAL A 143 0.32 -0.02 14.55
N VAL A 144 1.05 0.48 13.55
CA VAL A 144 0.96 -0.03 12.17
C VAL A 144 1.27 -1.53 12.11
N LYS A 145 2.27 -2.01 12.86
CA LYS A 145 2.59 -3.45 12.95
C LYS A 145 1.43 -4.26 13.52
N GLN A 146 0.75 -3.76 14.56
CA GLN A 146 -0.43 -4.41 15.13
C GLN A 146 -1.60 -4.44 14.14
N MET A 147 -1.82 -3.35 13.40
CA MET A 147 -2.85 -3.28 12.37
C MET A 147 -2.58 -4.27 11.23
N LEU A 148 -1.31 -4.43 10.81
CA LEU A 148 -0.92 -5.42 9.80
C LEU A 148 -1.21 -6.85 10.24
N ASP A 149 -0.91 -7.19 11.51
CA ASP A 149 -1.18 -8.52 12.06
C ASP A 149 -2.68 -8.81 12.13
N ALA A 150 -3.49 -7.87 12.62
CA ALA A 150 -4.94 -8.03 12.66
C ALA A 150 -5.54 -8.15 11.25
N ALA A 151 -5.06 -7.34 10.30
CA ALA A 151 -5.55 -7.34 8.93
C ALA A 151 -5.28 -8.67 8.22
N ILE A 152 -4.06 -9.21 8.34
CA ILE A 152 -3.69 -10.43 7.63
C ILE A 152 -4.37 -11.67 8.22
N VAL A 153 -4.56 -11.71 9.55
CA VAL A 153 -5.31 -12.78 10.23
C VAL A 153 -6.77 -12.80 9.73
N GLU A 154 -7.43 -11.65 9.71
CA GLU A 154 -8.82 -11.56 9.22
C GLU A 154 -8.93 -11.86 7.73
N LEU A 155 -7.96 -11.40 6.92
CA LEU A 155 -7.98 -11.60 5.48
C LEU A 155 -7.82 -13.08 5.11
N THR A 156 -6.88 -13.77 5.75
CA THR A 156 -6.54 -15.18 5.44
C THR A 156 -7.39 -16.18 6.20
N GLY A 157 -7.95 -15.81 7.35
CA GLY A 157 -8.60 -16.73 8.28
C GLY A 157 -7.62 -17.61 9.07
N ILE A 158 -6.30 -17.38 8.94
CA ILE A 158 -5.26 -18.07 9.70
C ILE A 158 -5.06 -17.31 11.01
N SER A 159 -5.17 -17.99 12.15
CA SER A 159 -5.18 -17.36 13.47
C SER A 159 -3.84 -16.79 13.91
N ASP A 160 -2.74 -17.28 13.34
CA ASP A 160 -1.40 -16.78 13.58
C ASP A 160 -0.94 -15.88 12.43
N ALA A 161 -0.54 -14.65 12.75
CA ALA A 161 -0.14 -13.67 11.73
C ALA A 161 1.14 -14.09 11.00
N GLN A 162 2.10 -14.72 11.69
CA GLN A 162 3.36 -15.15 11.08
C GLN A 162 3.11 -16.30 10.10
N GLU A 163 2.29 -17.28 10.46
CA GLU A 163 1.84 -18.35 9.57
C GLU A 163 1.08 -17.80 8.35
N ALA A 164 0.26 -16.76 8.53
CA ALA A 164 -0.44 -16.10 7.44
C ALA A 164 0.53 -15.47 6.43
N TRP A 165 1.57 -14.75 6.90
CA TRP A 165 2.61 -14.21 6.03
C TRP A 165 3.41 -15.32 5.32
N GLN A 166 3.80 -16.38 6.04
CA GLN A 166 4.51 -17.54 5.49
C GLN A 166 3.68 -18.30 4.44
N THR A 167 2.35 -18.31 4.59
CA THR A 167 1.44 -18.91 3.60
C THR A 167 1.47 -18.12 2.27
N LEU A 168 1.56 -16.79 2.34
CA LEU A 168 1.54 -15.92 1.16
C LEU A 168 2.90 -15.78 0.45
N PHE A 169 4.01 -15.96 1.16
CA PHE A 169 5.35 -15.67 0.64
C PHE A 169 6.36 -16.76 1.02
N ASP A 170 7.09 -17.27 0.04
CA ASP A 170 8.13 -18.27 0.24
C ASP A 170 9.49 -17.58 0.51
N PRO A 171 10.33 -18.12 1.41
CA PRO A 171 11.64 -17.55 1.77
C PRO A 171 12.60 -17.27 0.59
N THR A 172 12.45 -18.01 -0.52
CA THR A 172 13.34 -17.94 -1.68
C THR A 172 12.90 -16.94 -2.75
N GLU A 173 11.72 -16.34 -2.60
CA GLU A 173 11.13 -15.48 -3.63
C GLU A 173 11.72 -14.09 -3.62
N ARG A 174 11.82 -13.49 -4.81
CA ARG A 174 12.07 -12.06 -4.98
C ARG A 174 10.74 -11.33 -4.87
N ILE A 175 10.58 -10.57 -3.81
CA ILE A 175 9.33 -9.88 -3.47
C ILE A 175 9.48 -8.40 -3.77
N ALA A 176 8.64 -7.89 -4.66
CA ALA A 176 8.55 -6.48 -4.94
C ALA A 176 7.42 -5.82 -4.13
N ILE A 177 7.72 -4.69 -3.50
CA ILE A 177 6.77 -3.85 -2.78
C ILE A 177 6.58 -2.56 -3.57
N LYS A 178 5.48 -2.45 -4.32
CA LYS A 178 5.16 -1.26 -5.13
C LYS A 178 4.53 -0.20 -4.24
N VAL A 179 5.32 0.78 -3.81
CA VAL A 179 4.83 1.97 -3.10
C VAL A 179 4.29 3.01 -4.08
N ASN A 180 3.63 4.06 -3.60
CA ASN A 180 3.22 5.22 -4.39
C ASN A 180 3.98 6.47 -3.96
N THR A 181 4.88 6.96 -4.80
CA THR A 181 5.66 8.19 -4.57
C THR A 181 5.38 9.30 -5.59
N ILE A 182 4.39 9.09 -6.46
CA ILE A 182 4.04 9.97 -7.58
C ILE A 182 3.13 11.13 -7.13
N SER A 183 3.52 11.88 -6.10
CA SER A 183 2.90 13.15 -5.66
C SER A 183 3.51 13.64 -4.34
N ARG A 184 3.01 14.77 -3.80
CA ARG A 184 3.38 15.31 -2.49
C ARG A 184 3.19 14.32 -1.33
N TYR A 185 2.03 13.68 -1.22
CA TYR A 185 1.79 12.65 -0.22
C TYR A 185 1.97 11.27 -0.83
N THR A 186 2.68 10.41 -0.12
CA THR A 186 3.15 9.12 -0.63
C THR A 186 2.75 8.01 0.33
N THR A 187 2.84 6.76 -0.12
CA THR A 187 2.77 5.60 0.77
C THR A 187 3.72 5.80 1.93
N SER A 188 3.21 5.60 3.13
CA SER A 188 3.90 5.88 4.37
C SER A 188 5.14 5.02 4.52
N VAL A 189 6.30 5.68 4.70
CA VAL A 189 7.59 4.99 4.91
C VAL A 189 7.52 3.99 6.06
N PRO A 190 6.94 4.31 7.25
CA PRO A 190 6.80 3.33 8.33
C PRO A 190 6.00 2.09 7.93
N LEU A 191 4.98 2.22 7.09
CA LEU A 191 4.16 1.11 6.63
C LEU A 191 4.95 0.20 5.68
N ALA A 192 5.65 0.77 4.70
CA ALA A 192 6.45 -0.01 3.75
C ALA A 192 7.56 -0.83 4.43
N TYR A 193 8.30 -0.22 5.36
CA TYR A 193 9.33 -0.93 6.11
C TYR A 193 8.74 -1.91 7.14
N ALA A 194 7.59 -1.62 7.76
CA ALA A 194 6.91 -2.60 8.60
C ALA A 194 6.52 -3.86 7.82
N VAL A 195 6.06 -3.74 6.58
CA VAL A 195 5.78 -4.90 5.70
C VAL A 195 7.07 -5.65 5.37
N ALA A 196 8.15 -4.95 5.03
CA ALA A 196 9.44 -5.58 4.78
C ALA A 196 9.99 -6.33 6.02
N GLU A 197 9.74 -5.82 7.23
CA GLU A 197 10.06 -6.54 8.48
C GLU A 197 9.20 -7.81 8.66
N LYS A 198 7.90 -7.76 8.33
CA LYS A 198 7.03 -8.95 8.40
C LYS A 198 7.46 -10.05 7.42
N LEU A 199 7.91 -9.68 6.23
CA LEU A 199 8.49 -10.61 5.26
C LEU A 199 9.79 -11.23 5.77
N GLN A 200 10.69 -10.43 6.33
CA GLN A 200 11.93 -10.94 6.94
C GLN A 200 11.66 -11.88 8.12
N ALA A 201 10.70 -11.54 8.99
CA ALA A 201 10.26 -12.40 10.09
C ALA A 201 9.62 -13.72 9.60
N SER A 202 9.16 -13.76 8.35
CA SER A 202 8.65 -14.95 7.68
C SER A 202 9.74 -15.77 6.98
N GLY A 203 11.00 -15.35 7.08
CA GLY A 203 12.17 -16.06 6.57
C GLY A 203 12.68 -15.55 5.21
N VAL A 204 12.03 -14.53 4.61
CA VAL A 204 12.50 -13.95 3.35
C VAL A 204 13.81 -13.19 3.59
N VAL A 205 14.82 -13.50 2.79
CA VAL A 205 16.11 -12.81 2.84
C VAL A 205 15.92 -11.34 2.46
N ALA A 206 16.52 -10.42 3.23
CA ALA A 206 16.30 -8.99 3.07
C ALA A 206 16.62 -8.50 1.64
N GLU A 207 17.70 -8.99 1.04
CA GLU A 207 18.14 -8.64 -0.31
C GLU A 207 17.20 -9.14 -1.42
N ASN A 208 16.28 -10.05 -1.11
CA ASN A 208 15.22 -10.49 -2.02
C ASN A 208 13.97 -9.58 -1.96
N ILE A 209 13.90 -8.64 -1.01
CA ILE A 209 12.81 -7.69 -0.88
C ILE A 209 13.23 -6.37 -1.50
N VAL A 210 12.41 -5.86 -2.42
CA VAL A 210 12.65 -4.55 -3.05
C VAL A 210 11.44 -3.63 -2.92
N ILE A 211 11.61 -2.51 -2.21
CA ILE A 211 10.65 -1.41 -2.18
C ILE A 211 10.92 -0.51 -3.38
N PHE A 212 9.91 -0.25 -4.21
CA PHE A 212 10.15 0.49 -5.45
C PHE A 212 9.00 1.40 -5.90
N ASP A 213 9.38 2.40 -6.67
CA ASP A 213 8.53 3.16 -7.58
C ASP A 213 9.38 3.61 -8.80
N ARG A 214 8.89 4.54 -9.61
CA ARG A 214 9.50 4.89 -10.91
C ARG A 214 10.76 5.76 -10.86
N ASP A 215 10.99 6.52 -9.80
CA ASP A 215 12.04 7.55 -9.76
C ASP A 215 12.72 7.63 -8.39
N THR A 216 14.04 7.78 -8.39
CA THR A 216 14.86 7.79 -7.16
C THR A 216 14.60 9.04 -6.31
N GLY A 217 14.41 10.20 -6.95
CA GLY A 217 14.10 11.45 -6.25
C GLY A 217 12.71 11.40 -5.61
N GLU A 218 11.72 10.81 -6.30
CA GLU A 218 10.37 10.59 -5.76
C GLU A 218 10.40 9.65 -4.54
N LEU A 219 11.26 8.63 -4.51
CA LEU A 219 11.48 7.78 -3.33
C LEU A 219 12.19 8.52 -2.18
N GLN A 220 13.25 9.27 -2.48
CA GLN A 220 14.03 9.98 -1.45
C GLN A 220 13.25 11.11 -0.79
N GLN A 221 12.42 11.83 -1.54
CA GLN A 221 11.68 13.00 -1.06
C GLN A 221 10.85 12.73 0.22
N PRO A 222 10.04 11.66 0.30
CA PRO A 222 9.30 11.31 1.53
C PRO A 222 10.14 10.56 2.57
N GLY A 223 11.43 10.28 2.31
CA GLY A 223 12.35 9.68 3.28
C GLY A 223 12.61 8.18 3.11
N TYR A 224 12.34 7.56 1.95
CA TYR A 224 12.85 6.21 1.71
C TYR A 224 14.38 6.24 1.60
N THR A 225 15.04 5.28 2.26
CA THR A 225 16.50 5.16 2.20
C THR A 225 16.89 4.26 1.04
N ILE A 226 17.49 4.84 0.01
CA ILE A 226 17.87 4.12 -1.20
C ILE A 226 18.96 3.09 -0.87
N ASN A 227 18.70 1.85 -1.27
CA ASN A 227 19.61 0.72 -1.23
C ASN A 227 19.46 -0.08 -2.52
N GLU A 228 20.37 0.14 -3.47
CA GLU A 228 20.34 -0.52 -4.78
C GLU A 228 20.80 -1.98 -4.65
N ASP A 229 22.00 -2.19 -4.08
CA ASP A 229 22.71 -3.49 -4.10
C ASP A 229 23.45 -3.80 -2.77
N GLY A 230 23.29 -2.97 -1.73
CA GLY A 230 23.92 -3.17 -0.42
C GLY A 230 23.18 -4.18 0.45
N PRO A 231 23.75 -4.54 1.64
CA PRO A 231 23.11 -5.45 2.57
C PRO A 231 21.78 -4.88 3.08
N GLY A 232 20.81 -5.76 3.34
CA GLY A 232 19.47 -5.43 3.82
C GLY A 232 18.43 -5.27 2.72
N VAL A 233 17.25 -4.79 3.11
CA VAL A 233 16.11 -4.56 2.20
C VAL A 233 16.52 -3.57 1.12
N ARG A 234 16.24 -3.91 -0.14
CA ARG A 234 16.49 -3.01 -1.26
C ARG A 234 15.41 -1.94 -1.31
N CYS A 235 15.81 -0.74 -1.66
CA CYS A 235 14.89 0.34 -2.01
C CYS A 235 15.47 1.09 -3.20
N ARG A 236 14.84 0.95 -4.37
CA ARG A 236 15.36 1.56 -5.60
C ARG A 236 14.25 1.88 -6.58
N ALA A 237 14.57 2.76 -7.52
CA ALA A 237 13.69 3.05 -8.64
C ALA A 237 13.78 1.97 -9.73
N THR A 238 12.78 1.97 -10.62
CA THR A 238 12.88 1.28 -11.90
C THR A 238 14.10 1.76 -12.68
N ARG A 239 14.96 0.83 -13.11
CA ARG A 239 16.18 1.16 -13.87
C ARG A 239 15.95 1.09 -15.37
N ASP A 240 15.12 0.15 -15.79
CA ASP A 240 14.80 -0.07 -17.19
C ASP A 240 13.32 -0.42 -17.35
N TYR A 241 12.74 0.04 -18.45
CA TYR A 241 11.41 -0.35 -18.87
C TYR A 241 11.55 -1.23 -20.11
N ARG A 242 11.22 -2.51 -19.95
CA ARG A 242 11.47 -3.55 -20.95
C ARG A 242 10.17 -4.16 -21.44
N GLU A 243 10.30 -5.00 -22.47
CA GLU A 243 9.24 -5.91 -22.94
C GLU A 243 7.88 -5.24 -23.21
N PRO A 244 7.68 -4.67 -24.41
CA PRO A 244 6.44 -3.97 -24.73
C PRO A 244 5.21 -4.89 -24.56
N ARG A 245 4.13 -4.31 -24.05
CA ARG A 245 2.79 -4.90 -23.92
C ARG A 245 1.77 -3.94 -24.53
N ASP A 246 0.74 -4.50 -25.17
CA ASP A 246 -0.44 -3.71 -25.51
C ASP A 246 -1.26 -3.48 -24.24
N VAL A 247 -1.58 -2.21 -23.98
CA VAL A 247 -2.46 -1.78 -22.89
C VAL A 247 -3.47 -0.81 -23.50
N ALA A 248 -4.68 -1.32 -23.73
CA ALA A 248 -5.79 -0.56 -24.29
C ALA A 248 -5.45 0.11 -25.64
N GLY A 249 -4.75 -0.59 -26.53
CA GLY A 249 -4.35 -0.06 -27.84
C GLY A 249 -3.17 0.92 -27.79
N THR A 250 -2.47 0.99 -26.65
CA THR A 250 -1.21 1.73 -26.49
C THR A 250 -0.09 0.77 -26.13
N THR A 251 1.15 1.11 -26.46
CA THR A 251 2.31 0.30 -26.07
C THR A 251 2.90 0.81 -24.77
N GLN A 252 3.00 -0.07 -23.78
CA GLN A 252 3.67 0.19 -22.50
C GLN A 252 4.84 -0.78 -22.34
N ARG A 253 5.96 -0.30 -21.81
CA ARG A 253 7.04 -1.17 -21.31
C ARG A 253 6.99 -1.24 -19.80
N LEU A 254 7.35 -2.39 -19.25
CA LEU A 254 7.23 -2.71 -17.83
C LEU A 254 8.55 -2.53 -17.09
N SER A 255 8.47 -2.08 -15.84
CA SER A 255 9.61 -1.98 -14.92
C SER A 255 10.40 -3.29 -14.82
N ASP A 256 11.74 -3.19 -14.82
CA ASP A 256 12.64 -4.32 -14.60
C ASP A 256 12.30 -5.09 -13.31
N ILE A 257 11.96 -4.36 -12.24
CA ILE A 257 11.56 -4.95 -10.95
C ILE A 257 10.27 -5.76 -11.07
N LEU A 258 9.28 -5.22 -11.80
CA LEU A 258 8.02 -5.90 -12.00
C LEU A 258 8.23 -7.20 -12.79
N LEU A 259 9.07 -7.16 -13.84
CA LEU A 259 9.42 -8.31 -14.69
C LEU A 259 10.25 -9.36 -13.96
N GLU A 260 11.02 -8.95 -12.96
CA GLU A 260 11.95 -9.80 -12.20
C GLU A 260 11.40 -10.25 -10.85
N CYS A 261 10.22 -9.83 -10.40
CA CYS A 261 9.67 -10.32 -9.14
C CYS A 261 8.94 -11.67 -9.30
N ASP A 262 8.97 -12.48 -8.24
CA ASP A 262 8.20 -13.72 -8.13
C ASP A 262 6.88 -13.49 -7.37
N ALA A 263 6.84 -12.43 -6.55
CA ALA A 263 5.68 -11.94 -5.82
C ALA A 263 5.66 -10.41 -5.77
N LEU A 264 4.47 -9.83 -5.82
CA LEU A 264 4.22 -8.40 -5.73
C LEU A 264 3.26 -8.10 -4.57
N ILE A 265 3.65 -7.16 -3.72
CA ILE A 265 2.76 -6.47 -2.77
C ILE A 265 2.50 -5.07 -3.31
N ASN A 266 1.23 -4.77 -3.57
CA ASN A 266 0.83 -3.45 -4.05
C ASN A 266 0.42 -2.56 -2.87
N MET A 267 1.14 -1.46 -2.65
CA MET A 267 0.96 -0.58 -1.48
C MET A 267 0.60 0.85 -1.90
N PRO A 268 -0.66 1.09 -2.31
CA PRO A 268 -1.12 2.42 -2.74
C PRO A 268 -1.45 3.33 -1.56
N LEU A 269 -1.43 4.65 -1.79
CA LEU A 269 -2.03 5.65 -0.91
C LEU A 269 -3.39 6.07 -1.47
N LEU A 270 -4.43 6.12 -0.63
CA LEU A 270 -5.78 6.51 -1.05
C LEU A 270 -5.87 8.00 -1.36
N LYS A 271 -6.23 8.34 -2.61
CA LYS A 271 -6.37 9.74 -3.04
C LYS A 271 -7.57 9.93 -3.96
N GLN A 272 -8.19 11.09 -3.86
CA GLN A 272 -9.06 11.60 -4.90
C GLN A 272 -8.22 11.98 -6.12
N HIS A 273 -8.77 11.72 -7.31
CA HIS A 273 -8.11 12.06 -8.57
C HIS A 273 -9.11 12.70 -9.53
N GLY A 274 -8.79 13.91 -10.01
CA GLY A 274 -9.69 14.73 -10.81
C GLY A 274 -10.17 14.09 -12.11
N PHE A 275 -9.42 13.14 -12.68
CA PHE A 275 -9.75 12.53 -13.97
C PHE A 275 -10.34 11.11 -13.88
N SER A 276 -9.81 10.27 -12.98
CA SER A 276 -10.19 8.86 -12.81
C SER A 276 -11.09 8.61 -11.59
N GLY A 277 -11.50 9.66 -10.89
CA GLY A 277 -12.26 9.62 -9.64
C GLY A 277 -11.35 9.45 -8.43
N LEU A 278 -10.59 8.36 -8.39
CA LEU A 278 -9.62 8.04 -7.33
C LEU A 278 -8.31 7.48 -7.89
N THR A 279 -7.27 7.49 -7.06
CA THR A 279 -6.09 6.65 -7.19
C THR A 279 -5.98 5.77 -5.96
N PHE A 280 -5.88 4.47 -6.17
CA PHE A 280 -5.57 3.52 -5.11
C PHE A 280 -4.83 2.31 -5.71
N ALA A 281 -5.23 1.06 -5.46
CA ALA A 281 -4.46 -0.12 -5.86
C ALA A 281 -4.25 -0.21 -7.37
N MET A 282 -5.33 -0.16 -8.16
CA MET A 282 -5.20 -0.43 -9.59
C MET A 282 -4.40 0.65 -10.31
N LYS A 283 -4.60 1.92 -9.95
CA LYS A 283 -3.87 3.04 -10.58
C LYS A 283 -2.42 3.16 -10.09
N ASN A 284 -2.03 2.47 -9.02
CA ASN A 284 -0.66 2.54 -8.48
C ASN A 284 0.41 2.06 -9.48
N HIS A 285 0.02 1.19 -10.42
CA HIS A 285 0.87 0.68 -11.48
C HIS A 285 1.22 1.69 -12.58
N TYR A 286 0.72 2.93 -12.51
CA TYR A 286 1.22 4.02 -13.35
C TYR A 286 2.71 4.34 -13.08
N GLY A 287 3.24 3.93 -11.93
CA GLY A 287 4.68 3.95 -11.63
C GLY A 287 5.46 2.70 -12.06
N SER A 288 4.79 1.75 -12.71
CA SER A 288 5.38 0.48 -13.15
C SER A 288 5.57 0.42 -14.67
N ILE A 289 5.23 1.49 -15.39
CA ILE A 289 5.27 1.60 -16.85
C ILE A 289 5.95 2.89 -17.33
N ASP A 290 6.49 2.88 -18.55
CA ASP A 290 7.24 4.01 -19.12
C ASP A 290 6.36 5.16 -19.60
N ARG A 291 5.14 4.87 -20.07
CA ARG A 291 4.26 5.85 -20.73
C ARG A 291 2.86 5.92 -20.11
N PRO A 292 2.73 6.17 -18.79
CA PRO A 292 1.43 6.17 -18.11
C PRO A 292 0.46 7.26 -18.62
N SER A 293 0.99 8.33 -19.23
CA SER A 293 0.18 9.38 -19.85
C SER A 293 -0.62 8.89 -21.06
N ASP A 294 -0.14 7.87 -21.78
CA ASP A 294 -0.79 7.37 -22.99
C ASP A 294 -2.10 6.63 -22.68
N ILE A 295 -2.22 6.08 -21.46
CA ILE A 295 -3.45 5.43 -20.96
C ILE A 295 -4.30 6.38 -20.10
N HIS A 296 -4.08 7.69 -20.23
CA HIS A 296 -4.76 8.74 -19.47
C HIS A 296 -5.92 9.37 -20.26
N PHE A 297 -6.68 8.55 -21.01
CA PHE A 297 -7.88 8.94 -21.78
C PHE A 297 -9.15 8.33 -21.17
N ASP A 298 -10.32 8.87 -21.52
CA ASP A 298 -11.66 8.44 -21.07
C ASP A 298 -11.72 8.05 -19.57
N SER A 299 -11.33 8.97 -18.69
CA SER A 299 -11.26 8.73 -17.24
C SER A 299 -10.36 7.55 -16.82
N CYS A 300 -9.34 7.27 -17.63
CA CYS A 300 -8.43 6.14 -17.51
C CYS A 300 -9.13 4.77 -17.66
N ALA A 301 -10.28 4.71 -18.33
CA ALA A 301 -10.94 3.46 -18.71
C ALA A 301 -10.92 3.32 -20.25
N PRO A 302 -10.46 2.19 -20.81
CA PRO A 302 -10.08 0.96 -20.12
C PRO A 302 -8.63 0.92 -19.61
N GLY A 303 -7.85 2.00 -19.76
CA GLY A 303 -6.40 2.02 -19.46
C GLY A 303 -5.97 1.39 -18.13
N ILE A 304 -6.57 1.79 -16.99
CA ILE A 304 -6.27 1.21 -15.67
C ILE A 304 -6.60 -0.28 -15.63
N ALA A 305 -7.79 -0.66 -16.12
CA ALA A 305 -8.25 -2.04 -16.10
C ALA A 305 -7.36 -2.94 -16.99
N ALA A 306 -7.05 -2.50 -18.21
CA ALA A 306 -6.18 -3.21 -19.13
C ALA A 306 -4.77 -3.39 -18.57
N LEU A 307 -4.23 -2.38 -17.87
CA LEU A 307 -2.92 -2.48 -17.23
C LEU A 307 -2.91 -3.55 -16.14
N ASN A 308 -3.93 -3.58 -15.28
CA ASN A 308 -4.03 -4.57 -14.19
C ASN A 308 -4.36 -5.98 -14.71
N ALA A 309 -4.80 -6.11 -15.96
CA ALA A 309 -5.04 -7.41 -16.59
C ALA A 309 -3.76 -8.05 -17.16
N LEU A 310 -2.64 -7.33 -17.22
CA LEU A 310 -1.36 -7.92 -17.62
C LEU A 310 -0.94 -9.03 -16.64
N PRO A 311 -0.46 -10.19 -17.11
CA PRO A 311 -0.03 -11.30 -16.26
C PRO A 311 1.01 -10.88 -15.19
N GLU A 312 1.91 -9.96 -15.54
CA GLU A 312 2.96 -9.47 -14.65
C GLU A 312 2.42 -8.67 -13.45
N ILE A 313 1.21 -8.12 -13.56
CA ILE A 313 0.52 -7.47 -12.44
C ILE A 313 -0.48 -8.46 -11.83
N ARG A 314 -1.37 -9.03 -12.64
CA ARG A 314 -2.47 -9.90 -12.21
C ARG A 314 -1.97 -11.11 -11.43
N ASP A 315 -1.03 -11.86 -12.00
CA ASP A 315 -0.66 -13.18 -11.47
C ASP A 315 0.40 -13.06 -10.36
N ARG A 316 1.13 -11.93 -10.32
CA ARG A 316 2.19 -11.68 -9.33
C ARG A 316 1.68 -10.93 -8.10
N THR A 317 0.61 -10.15 -8.20
CA THR A 317 0.05 -9.44 -7.04
C THR A 317 -0.53 -10.44 -6.04
N ARG A 318 0.14 -10.59 -4.89
CA ARG A 318 -0.29 -11.51 -3.83
C ARG A 318 -1.04 -10.85 -2.70
N LEU A 319 -0.79 -9.57 -2.51
CA LEU A 319 -1.38 -8.82 -1.42
C LEU A 319 -1.46 -7.36 -1.80
N ILE A 320 -2.60 -6.75 -1.49
CA ILE A 320 -2.80 -5.31 -1.64
C ILE A 320 -2.96 -4.75 -0.23
N ILE A 321 -2.12 -3.77 0.10
CA ILE A 321 -2.16 -3.08 1.40
C ILE A 321 -2.35 -1.60 1.14
N GLY A 322 -3.61 -1.17 1.19
CA GLY A 322 -4.00 0.21 1.03
C GLY A 322 -3.63 1.06 2.24
N ASP A 323 -2.75 2.04 2.03
CA ASP A 323 -2.45 3.08 3.00
C ASP A 323 -3.59 4.09 3.07
N VAL A 324 -4.27 4.07 4.21
CA VAL A 324 -5.31 5.04 4.61
C VAL A 324 -4.96 5.59 6.01
N LEU A 325 -3.70 5.50 6.44
CA LEU A 325 -3.22 6.08 7.70
C LEU A 325 -3.39 7.60 7.63
N ARG A 326 -3.02 8.13 6.46
CA ARG A 326 -3.49 9.39 5.91
C ARG A 326 -4.14 9.11 4.56
N MET A 327 -5.02 10.01 4.12
CA MET A 327 -5.61 9.95 2.78
C MET A 327 -5.72 11.36 2.21
N CYS A 328 -5.75 11.48 0.88
CA CYS A 328 -5.97 12.76 0.20
C CYS A 328 -7.40 12.84 -0.36
N PRO A 329 -8.40 13.33 0.39
CA PRO A 329 -9.78 13.33 -0.07
C PRO A 329 -10.08 14.46 -1.06
N VAL A 330 -9.23 15.49 -1.10
CA VAL A 330 -9.36 16.64 -2.00
C VAL A 330 -8.06 16.78 -2.78
N ASN A 331 -8.08 16.42 -4.06
CA ASN A 331 -6.90 16.35 -4.92
C ASN A 331 -5.79 15.43 -4.33
N TRP A 332 -4.56 15.58 -4.83
CA TRP A 332 -3.42 14.75 -4.47
C TRP A 332 -2.48 15.42 -3.44
N ASP A 333 -2.71 16.68 -3.09
CA ASP A 333 -1.80 17.52 -2.32
C ASP A 333 -2.33 17.96 -0.95
N GLN A 334 -3.57 17.59 -0.61
CA GLN A 334 -4.21 17.85 0.68
C GLN A 334 -4.57 16.54 1.36
N ALA A 335 -3.87 16.22 2.45
CA ALA A 335 -4.11 15.01 3.22
C ALA A 335 -4.78 15.31 4.56
N VAL A 336 -5.55 14.33 5.00
CA VAL A 336 -6.18 14.27 6.32
C VAL A 336 -5.80 12.95 6.98
N VAL A 337 -5.90 12.90 8.31
CA VAL A 337 -5.73 11.65 9.05
C VAL A 337 -6.89 10.70 8.71
N GLY A 338 -6.54 9.45 8.36
CA GLY A 338 -7.51 8.39 8.08
C GLY A 338 -7.47 7.24 9.11
N ASN A 339 -6.35 7.04 9.81
CA ASN A 339 -6.18 6.06 10.90
C ASN A 339 -6.58 4.62 10.51
N ALA A 340 -6.42 4.25 9.23
CA ALA A 340 -6.84 2.94 8.73
C ALA A 340 -5.81 2.28 7.80
N LEU A 341 -5.86 0.95 7.74
CA LEU A 341 -5.25 0.14 6.69
C LEU A 341 -6.34 -0.66 5.98
N LEU A 342 -6.22 -0.79 4.66
CA LEU A 342 -7.04 -1.69 3.86
C LEU A 342 -6.20 -2.87 3.38
N MET A 343 -6.76 -4.07 3.41
CA MET A 343 -6.08 -5.27 2.92
C MET A 343 -7.03 -6.16 2.10
N SER A 344 -6.56 -6.64 0.95
CA SER A 344 -7.35 -7.47 0.03
C SER A 344 -6.46 -8.27 -0.93
N PHE A 345 -7.02 -9.33 -1.50
CA PHE A 345 -6.48 -10.02 -2.69
C PHE A 345 -7.13 -9.53 -4.00
N ASP A 346 -8.32 -8.94 -3.92
CA ASP A 346 -9.08 -8.42 -5.05
C ASP A 346 -8.83 -6.91 -5.22
N PRO A 347 -8.19 -6.45 -6.32
CA PRO A 347 -7.90 -5.04 -6.56
C PRO A 347 -9.14 -4.20 -6.86
N VAL A 348 -10.20 -4.79 -7.44
CA VAL A 348 -11.43 -4.08 -7.78
C VAL A 348 -12.25 -3.83 -6.53
N ALA A 349 -12.46 -4.87 -5.70
CA ALA A 349 -13.16 -4.76 -4.44
C ALA A 349 -12.42 -3.82 -3.48
N HIS A 350 -11.09 -3.90 -3.45
CA HIS A 350 -10.25 -3.01 -2.65
C HIS A 350 -10.45 -1.54 -3.03
N ASP A 351 -10.41 -1.20 -4.32
CA ASP A 351 -10.59 0.17 -4.78
C ASP A 351 -12.06 0.63 -4.66
N TYR A 352 -13.02 -0.30 -4.76
CA TYR A 352 -14.42 -0.01 -4.47
C TYR A 352 -14.59 0.44 -3.00
N VAL A 353 -14.05 -0.30 -2.04
CA VAL A 353 -14.12 0.07 -0.61
C VAL A 353 -13.34 1.35 -0.33
N GLY A 354 -12.16 1.52 -0.93
CA GLY A 354 -11.40 2.78 -0.86
C GLY A 354 -12.20 3.97 -1.38
N MET A 355 -12.94 3.79 -2.48
CA MET A 355 -13.87 4.80 -3.00
C MET A 355 -14.97 5.10 -1.98
N GLN A 356 -15.57 4.10 -1.33
CA GLN A 356 -16.61 4.32 -0.29
C GLN A 356 -16.07 5.12 0.90
N ILE A 357 -14.83 4.90 1.31
CA ILE A 357 -14.17 5.67 2.38
C ILE A 357 -14.01 7.14 1.95
N LEU A 358 -13.50 7.39 0.74
CA LEU A 358 -13.36 8.74 0.20
C LEU A 358 -14.71 9.48 0.07
N THR A 359 -15.72 8.82 -0.48
CA THR A 359 -17.04 9.43 -0.70
C THR A 359 -17.77 9.68 0.61
N SER A 360 -17.64 8.78 1.59
CA SER A 360 -18.18 8.98 2.94
C SER A 360 -17.55 10.19 3.62
N TRP A 361 -16.21 10.32 3.54
CA TRP A 361 -15.51 11.48 4.06
C TRP A 361 -15.96 12.78 3.38
N LEU A 362 -16.06 12.79 2.04
CA LEU A 362 -16.53 13.97 1.30
C LEU A 362 -17.95 14.35 1.70
N SER A 363 -18.84 13.37 1.83
CA SER A 363 -20.24 13.62 2.23
C SER A 363 -20.32 14.27 3.61
N ALA A 364 -19.50 13.80 4.56
CA ALA A 364 -19.43 14.35 5.92
C ALA A 364 -18.80 15.76 5.97
N ASN A 365 -18.00 16.15 4.98
CA ASN A 365 -17.24 17.40 4.96
C ASN A 365 -17.69 18.38 3.87
N GLY A 366 -18.91 18.24 3.34
CA GLY A 366 -19.48 19.15 2.34
C GLY A 366 -18.86 19.06 0.94
N GLY A 367 -18.18 17.96 0.63
CA GLY A 367 -17.57 17.66 -0.66
C GLY A 367 -18.55 17.07 -1.68
N ASN A 368 -18.04 16.73 -2.87
CA ASN A 368 -18.82 16.16 -3.97
C ASN A 368 -18.47 14.67 -4.20
N PRO A 369 -19.14 13.73 -3.51
CA PRO A 369 -18.92 12.29 -3.70
C PRO A 369 -19.26 11.82 -5.12
N ALA A 370 -20.30 12.37 -5.74
CA ALA A 370 -20.73 11.99 -7.09
C ALA A 370 -19.65 12.27 -8.15
N GLY A 371 -18.80 13.28 -7.93
CA GLY A 371 -17.66 13.59 -8.79
C GLY A 371 -16.56 12.52 -8.78
N ILE A 372 -16.46 11.70 -7.72
CA ILE A 372 -15.58 10.53 -7.67
C ILE A 372 -16.27 9.36 -8.38
N THR A 373 -17.48 9.00 -7.93
CA THR A 373 -18.21 7.83 -8.43
C THR A 373 -18.45 7.90 -9.93
N GLY A 374 -18.82 9.07 -10.47
CA GLY A 374 -19.05 9.25 -11.92
C GLY A 374 -17.79 9.15 -12.78
N ARG A 375 -16.60 9.23 -12.20
CA ARG A 375 -15.31 9.15 -12.91
C ARG A 375 -14.57 7.84 -12.69
N ALA A 376 -14.90 7.07 -11.64
CA ALA A 376 -14.28 5.79 -11.30
C ALA A 376 -14.70 4.64 -12.24
N LYS A 377 -14.82 4.91 -13.55
CA LYS A 377 -15.28 3.95 -14.57
C LYS A 377 -14.41 2.69 -14.66
N HIS A 378 -13.15 2.80 -14.26
CA HIS A 378 -12.20 1.69 -14.26
C HIS A 378 -12.61 0.54 -13.33
N LEU A 379 -13.42 0.77 -12.28
CA LEU A 379 -13.94 -0.30 -11.42
C LEU A 379 -14.82 -1.27 -12.22
N ALA A 380 -15.85 -0.75 -12.88
CA ALA A 380 -16.75 -1.55 -13.70
C ALA A 380 -16.02 -2.20 -14.89
N THR A 381 -15.06 -1.48 -15.50
CA THR A 381 -14.26 -2.04 -16.60
C THR A 381 -13.35 -3.17 -16.12
N ALA A 382 -12.73 -3.05 -14.94
CA ALA A 382 -11.88 -4.08 -14.36
C ALA A 382 -12.68 -5.31 -13.91
N ALA A 383 -13.87 -5.11 -13.33
CA ALA A 383 -14.80 -6.19 -13.01
C ALA A 383 -15.19 -6.98 -14.27
N ALA A 384 -15.49 -6.29 -15.38
CA ALA A 384 -15.81 -6.92 -16.66
C ALA A 384 -14.66 -7.74 -17.26
N LEU A 385 -13.40 -7.41 -16.92
CA LEU A 385 -12.22 -8.20 -17.29
C LEU A 385 -11.94 -9.37 -16.33
N GLY A 386 -12.77 -9.57 -15.30
CA GLY A 386 -12.61 -10.64 -14.32
C GLY A 386 -11.42 -10.44 -13.38
N LEU A 387 -11.07 -9.19 -13.09
CA LEU A 387 -10.01 -8.84 -12.13
C LEU A 387 -10.52 -8.83 -10.67
N GLY A 388 -11.83 -8.95 -10.48
CA GLY A 388 -12.47 -8.84 -9.18
C GLY A 388 -13.93 -8.41 -9.30
N THR A 389 -14.46 -7.79 -8.26
CA THR A 389 -15.84 -7.27 -8.24
C THR A 389 -15.96 -5.88 -7.65
N ASP A 390 -16.79 -5.04 -8.26
CA ASP A 390 -17.26 -3.76 -7.73
C ASP A 390 -18.72 -3.81 -7.26
N ASP A 391 -19.32 -5.01 -7.20
CA ASP A 391 -20.68 -5.23 -6.69
C ASP A 391 -20.62 -5.51 -5.17
N PRO A 392 -21.21 -4.64 -4.32
CA PRO A 392 -21.26 -4.82 -2.87
C PRO A 392 -21.81 -6.18 -2.42
N ALA A 393 -22.73 -6.78 -3.19
CA ALA A 393 -23.29 -8.08 -2.83
C ALA A 393 -22.23 -9.20 -2.82
N ASN A 394 -21.15 -9.01 -3.59
CA ASN A 394 -20.04 -9.94 -3.76
C ASN A 394 -18.78 -9.54 -2.98
N ILE A 395 -18.83 -8.47 -2.19
CA ILE A 395 -17.73 -8.01 -1.33
C ILE A 395 -18.01 -8.43 0.12
N ASP A 396 -17.08 -9.18 0.73
CA ASP A 396 -17.06 -9.48 2.15
C ASP A 396 -16.24 -8.38 2.87
N TRP A 397 -16.87 -7.24 3.11
CA TRP A 397 -16.25 -6.11 3.80
C TRP A 397 -16.22 -6.36 5.31
N ARG A 398 -15.01 -6.51 5.86
CA ARG A 398 -14.74 -6.65 7.30
C ARG A 398 -14.12 -5.39 7.86
N GLU A 399 -14.63 -4.89 8.97
CA GLU A 399 -14.07 -3.73 9.66
C GLU A 399 -13.67 -4.12 11.10
N LEU A 400 -12.40 -3.87 11.43
CA LEU A 400 -11.83 -4.11 12.75
C LEU A 400 -11.45 -2.76 13.37
N THR A 401 -11.74 -2.58 14.65
CA THR A 401 -11.25 -1.44 15.44
C THR A 401 -10.40 -1.99 16.57
N LEU A 402 -9.14 -1.55 16.62
CA LEU A 402 -8.14 -1.93 17.63
C LEU A 402 -8.00 -0.85 18.70
#